data_AF-A0A255Y0X4-F1
#
_entry.id   AF-A0A255Y0X4-F1
#
_cell.length_a   1.000
_cell.length_b   1.000
_cell.length_c   1.000
_cell.angle_alpha   90.00
_cell.angle_beta   90.00
_cell.angle_gamma   90.00
#
_symmetry.space_group_name_H-M   'P 1'
#
loop_
_entity.id
_entity.type
_entity.pdbx_description
1 polymer ?
#
loop_
_entity_poly.entity_id
_entity_poly.type
_entity_poly.pdbx_seq_one_letter_code
_entity_poly.pdbx_strand_id
1 'polypeptide(L)'
;MTAESNANVKLFRALSRLILEVIPSDPGREEFRQGNTLGPDHRHWRRAKIGQRFRLFFRYDSKAKIIVYAWVNDTQTLRSAGSKSDPYAVFERMLANGNPPTDWAALVSASQPDWPG
;
A
#
# COMPACT_ATOMS: atom_id res chain seq x y z
N MET A 1 15.01 21.56 -14.34
CA MET A 1 14.46 20.52 -13.43
C MET A 1 13.56 21.24 -12.43
N THR A 2 12.25 21.00 -12.45
CA THR A 2 11.31 21.69 -11.55
C THR A 2 11.27 20.98 -10.18
N ALA A 3 10.79 21.67 -9.14
CA ALA A 3 10.62 21.08 -7.81
C ALA A 3 9.69 19.84 -7.82
N GLU A 4 8.72 19.81 -8.74
CA GLU A 4 7.81 18.67 -8.95
C GLU A 4 8.54 17.43 -9.48
N SER A 5 9.46 17.59 -10.45
CA SER A 5 10.29 16.48 -10.93
C SER A 5 11.15 15.89 -9.80
N ASN A 6 11.72 16.73 -8.94
CA ASN A 6 12.51 16.28 -7.80
C ASN A 6 11.66 15.56 -6.73
N ALA A 7 10.40 15.97 -6.53
CA ALA A 7 9.47 15.31 -5.62
C ALA A 7 9.07 13.91 -6.13
N ASN A 8 8.79 13.78 -7.43
CA ASN A 8 8.47 12.50 -8.06
C ASN A 8 9.65 11.52 -7.98
N VAL A 9 10.88 11.98 -8.22
CA VAL A 9 12.09 11.15 -8.09
C VAL A 9 12.28 10.66 -6.65
N LYS A 10 12.07 11.53 -5.66
CA LYS A 10 12.16 11.15 -4.24
C LYS A 10 11.08 10.13 -3.86
N LEU A 11 9.84 10.33 -4.31
CA LEU A 11 8.74 9.40 -4.08
C LEU A 11 9.05 8.04 -4.70
N PHE A 12 9.46 8.01 -5.98
CA PHE A 12 9.84 6.79 -6.67
C PHE A 12 10.95 6.06 -5.92
N ARG A 13 12.05 6.73 -5.57
CA ARG A 13 13.16 6.12 -4.81
C ARG A 13 12.69 5.55 -3.48
N ALA A 14 11.85 6.28 -2.73
CA ALA A 14 11.35 5.81 -1.44
C ALA A 14 10.41 4.61 -1.58
N LEU A 15 9.55 4.61 -2.60
CA LEU A 15 8.64 3.51 -2.91
C LEU A 15 9.41 2.26 -3.37
N SER A 16 10.37 2.41 -4.29
CA SER A 16 11.25 1.32 -4.73
C SER A 16 11.99 0.71 -3.57
N ARG A 17 12.58 1.52 -2.67
CA ARG A 17 13.25 1.01 -1.48
C ARG A 17 12.31 0.22 -0.57
N LEU A 18 11.08 0.67 -0.38
CA LEU A 18 10.10 -0.07 0.42
C LEU A 18 9.75 -1.42 -0.20
N ILE A 19 9.44 -1.44 -1.49
CA ILE A 19 8.97 -2.62 -2.21
C ILE A 19 10.08 -3.65 -2.42
N LEU A 20 11.32 -3.19 -2.68
CA LEU A 20 12.43 -4.06 -3.05
C LEU A 20 13.32 -4.49 -1.89
N GLU A 21 13.39 -3.68 -0.82
CA GLU A 21 14.34 -3.94 0.29
C GLU A 21 13.63 -4.05 1.63
N VAL A 22 12.90 -3.00 2.03
CA VAL A 22 12.46 -2.87 3.43
C VAL A 22 11.35 -3.85 3.77
N ILE A 23 10.28 -3.89 2.96
CA ILE A 23 9.15 -4.79 3.22
C ILE A 23 9.55 -6.26 3.02
N PRO A 24 10.29 -6.65 1.97
CA PRO A 24 10.78 -8.03 1.84
C PRO A 24 11.71 -8.48 2.97
N SER A 25 12.50 -7.58 3.56
CA SER A 25 13.43 -7.95 4.65
C SER A 25 12.71 -8.45 5.90
N ASP A 26 11.55 -7.86 6.23
CA ASP A 26 10.67 -8.31 7.31
C ASP A 26 9.27 -7.68 7.13
N PRO A 27 8.32 -8.38 6.47
CA PRO A 27 6.97 -7.84 6.25
C PRO A 27 6.10 -7.86 7.52
N GLY A 28 6.56 -8.52 8.60
CA GLY A 28 5.83 -8.71 9.84
C GLY A 28 6.04 -7.62 10.89
N ARG A 29 6.91 -6.64 10.62
CA ARG A 29 7.24 -5.55 11.56
C ARG A 29 6.00 -4.86 12.11
N GLU A 30 6.08 -4.51 13.39
CA GLU A 30 4.98 -3.84 14.09
C GLU A 30 4.65 -2.48 13.47
N GLU A 31 5.64 -1.79 12.90
CA GLU A 31 5.47 -0.50 12.22
C GLU A 31 4.50 -0.55 11.03
N PHE A 32 4.35 -1.73 10.42
CA PHE A 32 3.42 -1.97 9.32
C PHE A 32 2.02 -2.35 9.80
N ARG A 33 1.84 -2.64 11.08
CA ARG A 33 0.51 -2.88 11.65
C ARG A 33 -0.23 -1.54 11.74
N GLN A 34 -1.49 -1.58 11.38
CA GLN A 34 -2.39 -0.43 11.47
C GLN A 34 -3.40 -0.57 12.62
N GLY A 35 -3.32 -1.66 13.40
CA GLY A 35 -4.33 -1.97 14.41
C GLY A 35 -5.73 -2.15 13.79
N ASN A 36 -6.73 -1.49 14.38
CA ASN A 36 -8.12 -1.55 13.93
C ASN A 36 -8.51 -0.37 13.01
N THR A 37 -7.55 0.35 12.41
CA THR A 37 -7.88 1.54 11.58
C THR A 37 -8.75 1.22 10.36
N LEU A 38 -8.64 0.03 9.76
CA LEU A 38 -9.58 -0.46 8.74
C LEU A 38 -10.65 -1.40 9.32
N GLY A 39 -10.90 -1.35 10.63
CA GLY A 39 -11.76 -2.31 11.29
C GLY A 39 -11.10 -3.68 11.57
N PRO A 40 -11.76 -4.53 12.37
CA PRO A 40 -11.21 -5.79 12.86
C PRO A 40 -11.01 -6.85 11.77
N ASP A 41 -11.84 -6.83 10.72
CA ASP A 41 -11.81 -7.82 9.64
C ASP A 41 -10.64 -7.61 8.67
N HIS A 42 -10.07 -6.41 8.67
CA HIS A 42 -8.99 -6.01 7.77
C HIS A 42 -7.61 -5.94 8.46
N ARG A 43 -7.46 -6.58 9.63
CA ARG A 43 -6.19 -6.67 10.38
C ARG A 43 -5.07 -7.42 9.64
N HIS A 44 -5.43 -8.21 8.64
CA HIS A 44 -4.46 -8.88 7.78
C HIS A 44 -3.75 -7.91 6.83
N TRP A 45 -4.33 -6.73 6.56
CA TRP A 45 -3.66 -5.68 5.82
C TRP A 45 -2.54 -5.02 6.64
N ARG A 46 -1.45 -4.72 5.94
CA ARG A 46 -0.30 -3.98 6.44
C ARG A 46 -0.18 -2.66 5.68
N ARG A 47 0.47 -1.68 6.31
CA ARG A 47 0.58 -0.31 5.79
C ARG A 47 1.96 0.28 6.05
N ALA A 48 2.74 0.43 4.99
CA ALA A 48 3.97 1.21 5.02
C ALA A 48 3.71 2.70 4.75
N LYS A 49 4.44 3.58 5.43
CA LYS A 49 4.33 5.04 5.25
C LYS A 49 5.49 5.56 4.41
N ILE A 50 5.21 6.42 3.43
CA ILE A 50 6.21 7.17 2.68
C ILE A 50 5.97 8.66 2.94
N GLY A 51 6.78 9.23 3.84
CA GLY A 51 6.53 10.56 4.38
C GLY A 51 5.14 10.68 5.03
N GLN A 52 4.61 11.90 5.07
CA GLN A 52 3.32 12.15 5.73
C GLN A 52 2.12 11.75 4.88
N ARG A 53 2.25 11.76 3.55
CA ARG A 53 1.12 11.73 2.60
C ARG A 53 0.83 10.39 1.97
N PHE A 54 1.84 9.54 1.78
CA PHE A 54 1.69 8.30 1.03
C PHE A 54 1.67 7.10 1.95
N ARG A 55 0.82 6.15 1.60
CA ARG A 55 0.55 4.88 2.27
C ARG A 55 0.54 3.81 1.20
N LEU A 56 1.34 2.79 1.40
CA LEU A 56 1.34 1.56 0.62
C LEU A 56 0.67 0.48 1.46
N PHE A 57 -0.44 -0.07 0.96
CA PHE A 57 -1.15 -1.20 1.57
C PHE A 57 -0.74 -2.51 0.91
N PHE A 58 -0.45 -3.49 1.73
CA PHE A 58 -0.01 -4.81 1.29
C PHE A 58 -0.51 -5.91 2.22
N ARG A 59 -0.48 -7.16 1.72
CA ARG A 59 -0.63 -8.37 2.52
C ARG A 59 0.57 -9.27 2.31
N TYR A 60 0.81 -10.17 3.25
CA TYR A 60 1.83 -11.18 3.11
C TYR A 60 1.38 -12.47 3.77
N ASP A 61 1.95 -13.57 3.30
CA ASP A 61 1.89 -14.86 3.95
C ASP A 61 3.33 -15.31 4.25
N SER A 62 3.67 -15.43 5.54
CA SER A 62 5.02 -15.79 5.97
C SER A 62 5.40 -17.24 5.65
N LYS A 63 4.41 -18.13 5.51
CA LYS A 63 4.65 -19.55 5.22
C LYS A 63 4.93 -19.76 3.74
N ALA A 64 4.12 -19.15 2.87
CA ALA A 64 4.28 -19.17 1.43
C ALA A 64 5.41 -18.23 0.95
N LYS A 65 5.86 -17.30 1.81
CA LYS A 65 6.87 -16.27 1.50
C LYS A 65 6.43 -15.38 0.33
N ILE A 66 5.14 -15.04 0.28
CA ILE A 66 4.55 -14.19 -0.75
C ILE A 66 4.14 -12.85 -0.12
N ILE A 67 4.39 -11.76 -0.84
CA ILE A 67 3.96 -10.40 -0.49
C ILE A 67 3.16 -9.87 -1.67
N VAL A 68 1.92 -9.43 -1.41
CA VAL A 68 1.06 -8.78 -2.41
C VAL A 68 0.94 -7.31 -2.08
N TYR A 69 1.53 -6.47 -2.93
CA TYR A 69 1.37 -5.02 -2.89
C TYR A 69 0.09 -4.64 -3.62
N ALA A 70 -0.92 -4.16 -2.90
CA ALA A 70 -2.25 -4.00 -3.46
C ALA A 70 -2.57 -2.57 -3.89
N TRP A 71 -2.11 -1.57 -3.15
CA TRP A 71 -2.46 -0.19 -3.45
C TRP A 71 -1.53 0.85 -2.82
N VAL A 72 -1.19 1.90 -3.57
CA VAL A 72 -0.55 3.11 -3.07
C VAL A 72 -1.46 4.31 -3.36
N ASN A 73 -1.68 5.20 -2.40
CA ASN A 73 -2.47 6.40 -2.66
C ASN A 73 -1.73 7.39 -3.56
N ASP A 74 -2.47 8.15 -4.36
CA ASP A 74 -1.90 9.06 -5.36
C ASP A 74 -1.41 10.41 -4.77
N THR A 75 -0.71 11.18 -5.62
CA THR A 75 -0.20 12.53 -5.31
C THR A 75 -1.27 13.64 -5.50
N GLN A 76 -2.36 13.36 -6.22
CA GLN A 76 -3.32 14.36 -6.71
C GLN A 76 -4.49 14.62 -5.74
N THR A 77 -4.76 13.66 -4.85
CA THR A 77 -5.77 13.69 -3.77
C THR A 77 -5.62 14.86 -2.80
N LEU A 78 -4.54 15.65 -2.89
CA LEU A 78 -4.25 16.81 -2.04
C LEU A 78 -4.34 18.18 -2.73
N ARG A 79 -4.55 18.28 -4.06
CA ARG A 79 -4.68 19.59 -4.73
C ARG A 79 -6.09 20.19 -4.66
N SER A 80 -7.10 19.40 -4.32
CA SER A 80 -8.43 19.91 -3.96
C SER A 80 -8.46 20.13 -2.45
N ALA A 81 -7.99 21.30 -2.01
CA ALA A 81 -8.16 21.79 -0.64
C ALA A 81 -9.66 21.70 -0.28
N GLY A 82 -10.01 20.70 0.55
CA GLY A 82 -11.38 20.43 0.99
C GLY A 82 -12.01 19.09 0.55
N SER A 83 -11.35 18.26 -0.27
CA SER A 83 -11.96 17.00 -0.72
C SER A 83 -11.62 15.79 0.17
N LYS A 84 -12.65 15.01 0.51
CA LYS A 84 -12.58 13.74 1.25
C LYS A 84 -11.74 12.72 0.49
N SER A 85 -10.49 12.49 0.88
CA SER A 85 -9.75 11.30 0.44
C SER A 85 -8.69 10.89 1.46
N ASP A 86 -9.14 10.62 2.69
CA ASP A 86 -8.35 9.86 3.64
C ASP A 86 -7.97 8.50 3.01
N PRO A 87 -6.66 8.14 2.90
CA PRO A 87 -6.23 6.87 2.31
C PRO A 87 -6.91 5.65 2.93
N TYR A 88 -7.30 5.73 4.21
CA TYR A 88 -8.06 4.66 4.85
C TYR A 88 -9.48 4.54 4.32
N ALA A 89 -10.22 5.65 4.22
CA ALA A 89 -11.58 5.65 3.70
C ALA A 89 -11.65 5.23 2.23
N VAL A 90 -10.64 5.59 1.42
CA VAL A 90 -10.55 5.16 0.02
C VAL A 90 -10.29 3.65 -0.05
N PHE A 91 -9.31 3.16 0.72
CA PHE A 91 -8.96 1.75 0.70
C PHE A 91 -10.06 0.87 1.31
N GLU A 92 -10.76 1.33 2.35
CA GLU A 92 -11.92 0.65 2.91
C GLU A 92 -13.06 0.53 1.89
N ARG A 93 -13.35 1.59 1.14
CA ARG A 93 -14.34 1.54 0.05
C ARG A 93 -13.91 0.58 -1.06
N MET A 94 -12.62 0.56 -1.38
CA MET A 94 -12.04 -0.40 -2.32
C MET A 94 -12.25 -1.85 -1.86
N LEU A 95 -11.97 -2.14 -0.59
CA LEU A 95 -12.21 -3.46 0.02
C LEU A 95 -13.69 -3.84 0.02
N ALA A 96 -14.58 -2.91 0.35
CA ALA A 96 -16.03 -3.13 0.31
C ALA A 96 -16.54 -3.46 -1.10
N ASN A 97 -15.88 -2.92 -2.13
CA ASN A 97 -16.16 -3.20 -3.53
C ASN A 97 -15.45 -4.48 -4.04
N GLY A 98 -14.71 -5.19 -3.19
CA GLY A 98 -14.01 -6.42 -3.55
C GLY A 98 -12.73 -6.22 -4.38
N ASN A 99 -12.19 -5.00 -4.43
CA ASN A 99 -10.97 -4.69 -5.17
C ASN A 99 -10.01 -3.85 -4.33
N PRO A 100 -8.99 -4.45 -3.70
CA PRO A 100 -8.51 -5.82 -3.92
C PRO A 100 -9.40 -6.91 -3.26
N PRO A 101 -9.35 -8.17 -3.74
CA PRO A 101 -10.06 -9.28 -3.11
C PRO A 101 -9.66 -9.48 -1.64
N THR A 102 -10.63 -9.84 -0.80
CA THR A 102 -10.40 -10.11 0.63
C THR A 102 -9.87 -11.53 0.88
N ASP A 103 -10.25 -12.52 0.06
CA ASP A 103 -9.68 -13.86 0.16
C ASP A 103 -8.22 -13.88 -0.32
N TRP A 104 -7.36 -14.65 0.36
CA TRP A 104 -5.94 -14.72 0.02
C TRP A 104 -5.68 -15.37 -1.33
N ALA A 105 -6.34 -16.50 -1.63
CA ALA A 105 -6.12 -17.21 -2.88
C ALA A 105 -6.62 -16.36 -4.08
N ALA A 106 -7.78 -15.72 -3.93
CA ALA A 106 -8.30 -14.77 -4.91
C ALA A 106 -7.35 -13.57 -5.10
N LEU A 107 -6.78 -13.03 -4.01
CA LEU A 107 -5.85 -11.91 -4.08
C LEU A 107 -4.56 -12.28 -4.82
N VAL A 108 -3.97 -13.45 -4.53
CA VAL A 108 -2.78 -13.93 -5.23
C VAL A 108 -3.10 -14.18 -6.71
N SER A 109 -4.24 -14.79 -7.01
CA SER A 109 -4.68 -15.02 -8.40
C SER A 109 -4.92 -13.73 -9.19
N ALA A 110 -5.36 -12.66 -8.52
CA ALA A 110 -5.56 -11.36 -9.14
C ALA A 110 -4.26 -10.53 -9.24
N SER A 111 -3.20 -10.95 -8.54
CA SER A 111 -1.91 -10.27 -8.54
C SER A 111 -1.10 -10.59 -9.80
N GLN A 112 -0.20 -9.68 -10.18
CA GLN A 112 0.82 -9.96 -11.19
C GLN A 112 2.07 -10.50 -10.47
N PRO A 113 2.49 -11.75 -10.74
CA PRO A 113 3.59 -12.38 -10.02
C PRO A 113 4.95 -11.71 -10.28
N ASP A 114 5.08 -11.04 -11.42
CA ASP A 114 6.30 -10.36 -11.84
C ASP A 114 6.00 -8.90 -12.20
N TRP A 115 6.88 -8.00 -11.76
CA TRP A 115 6.94 -6.65 -12.33
C TRP A 115 7.77 -6.73 -13.62
N PRO A 116 7.18 -6.56 -14.81
CA PRO A 116 7.98 -6.41 -16.02
C PRO A 116 8.70 -5.05 -15.88
N GLY A 117 10.02 -5.09 -15.69
CA GLY A 117 10.85 -3.89 -15.63
C GLY A 117 10.60 -2.93 -16.79
#